data_AF-A0A820K0V6-F1
#
_entry.id   AF-A0A820K0V6-F1
#
_cell.length_a   1.000
_cell.length_b   1.000
_cell.length_c   1.000
_cell.angle_alpha   90.00
_cell.angle_beta   90.00
_cell.angle_gamma   90.00
#
_symmetry.space_group_name_H-M   'P 1'
#
loop_
_entity.id
_entity.type
_entity.pdbx_description
1 polymer ?
#
loop_
_entity_poly.entity_id
_entity_poly.type
_entity_poly.pdbx_seq_one_letter_code
_entity_poly.pdbx_strand_id
1 'polypeptide(L)'
;MNRKIQKLDETVVNRIAAGEIVVRPCAAIKELVENSLDAGAHTIQIHVKQGGLKSIEIRDDGCGISKVDLPLVCQRFATSKLKNFDDLYHLNTYGFRGEALASLSYAGHVKIISKIPESPCAYICEYEDEKIRPSTSIKPCAG
;
A
#
# COMPACT_ATOMS: atom_id res chain seq x y z
N MET A 1 9.66 10.80 38.50
CA MET A 1 9.03 11.50 37.35
C MET A 1 7.56 11.14 37.31
N ASN A 2 6.67 12.09 37.59
CA ASN A 2 5.23 11.85 37.64
C ASN A 2 4.61 12.26 36.30
N ARG A 3 4.60 11.36 35.30
CA ARG A 3 3.93 11.62 34.01
C ARG A 3 2.45 11.28 34.15
N LYS A 4 1.58 12.26 33.92
CA LYS A 4 0.13 12.03 33.81
C LYS A 4 -0.17 11.30 32.50
N ILE A 5 -1.10 10.34 32.54
CA ILE A 5 -1.60 9.65 31.35
C ILE A 5 -2.26 10.69 30.43
N GLN A 6 -1.90 10.68 29.14
CA GLN A 6 -2.44 11.55 28.10
C GLN A 6 -2.75 10.73 26.86
N LYS A 7 -3.75 11.15 26.08
CA LYS A 7 -3.99 10.57 24.76
C LYS A 7 -2.82 10.92 23.84
N LEU A 8 -2.37 9.92 23.10
CA LEU A 8 -1.39 10.14 22.03
C LEU A 8 -2.07 10.87 20.86
N ASP A 9 -1.29 11.68 20.16
CA ASP A 9 -1.70 12.23 18.87
C ASP A 9 -1.93 11.08 17.88
N GLU A 10 -2.92 11.24 17.00
CA GLU A 10 -3.30 10.22 16.02
C GLU A 10 -2.12 9.83 15.11
N THR A 11 -1.27 10.79 14.75
CA THR A 11 -0.07 10.52 13.94
C THR A 11 0.93 9.62 14.67
N VAL A 12 1.05 9.77 15.99
CA VAL A 12 1.90 8.94 16.83
C VAL A 12 1.33 7.53 16.92
N VAL A 13 0.01 7.40 17.12
CA VAL A 13 -0.68 6.10 17.14
C VAL A 13 -0.48 5.36 15.82
N ASN A 14 -0.67 6.05 14.69
CA ASN A 14 -0.55 5.46 13.36
C ASN A 14 0.89 5.02 13.05
N ARG A 15 1.89 5.84 13.43
CA ARG A 15 3.31 5.47 13.26
C ARG A 15 3.73 4.30 14.14
N ILE A 16 3.21 4.22 15.38
CA ILE A 16 3.46 3.06 16.25
C ILE A 16 2.81 1.80 15.66
N ALA A 17 1.56 1.87 15.23
CA ALA A 17 0.85 0.73 14.63
C ALA A 17 1.52 0.26 13.33
N ALA A 18 1.96 1.18 12.47
CA ALA A 18 2.76 0.87 11.29
C ALA A 18 4.08 0.18 11.65
N GLY A 19 4.72 0.65 12.74
CA GLY A 19 5.88 0.06 13.38
C GLY A 19 5.62 -1.22 14.17
N GLU A 20 4.44 -1.85 14.09
CA GLU A 20 4.19 -3.22 14.56
C GLU A 20 3.83 -4.14 13.39
N ILE A 21 3.14 -3.59 12.38
CA ILE A 21 2.69 -4.30 11.18
C ILE A 21 3.83 -4.49 10.15
N VAL A 22 4.76 -3.53 10.03
CA VAL A 22 5.76 -3.49 8.93
C VAL A 22 7.21 -3.32 9.42
N VAL A 23 7.57 -3.84 10.60
CA VAL A 23 8.97 -3.70 11.12
C VAL A 23 9.98 -4.52 10.34
N ARG A 24 9.52 -5.56 9.63
CA ARG A 24 10.42 -6.49 8.95
C ARG A 24 10.22 -6.39 7.44
N PRO A 25 11.29 -6.21 6.66
CA PRO A 25 11.22 -6.25 5.20
C PRO A 25 10.46 -7.46 4.64
N CYS A 26 10.54 -8.62 5.31
CA CYS A 26 9.78 -9.80 4.91
C CYS A 26 8.25 -9.63 5.05
N ALA A 27 7.77 -8.90 6.06
CA ALA A 27 6.35 -8.61 6.22
C ALA A 27 5.86 -7.67 5.12
N ALA A 28 6.63 -6.61 4.81
CA ALA A 28 6.33 -5.72 3.68
C ALA A 28 6.25 -6.50 2.35
N ILE A 29 7.22 -7.39 2.09
CA ILE A 29 7.22 -8.23 0.90
C ILE A 29 5.99 -9.15 0.88
N LYS A 30 5.66 -9.82 1.97
CA LYS A 30 4.48 -10.69 2.07
C LYS A 30 3.21 -9.94 1.67
N GLU A 31 2.95 -8.79 2.30
CA GLU A 31 1.72 -8.02 2.04
C GLU A 31 1.65 -7.50 0.60
N LEU A 32 2.78 -7.10 0.02
CA LEU A 32 2.81 -6.65 -1.37
C LEU A 32 2.62 -7.81 -2.36
N VAL A 33 3.20 -8.98 -2.09
CA VAL A 33 2.99 -10.19 -2.91
C VAL A 33 1.54 -10.66 -2.83
N GLU A 34 0.94 -10.65 -1.64
CA GLU A 34 -0.48 -10.96 -1.43
C GLU A 34 -1.39 -9.98 -2.21
N ASN A 35 -1.03 -8.69 -2.27
CA ASN A 35 -1.73 -7.73 -3.10
C ASN A 35 -1.61 -8.03 -4.61
N SER A 36 -0.44 -8.46 -5.08
CA SER A 36 -0.27 -8.87 -6.48
C SER A 36 -1.08 -10.13 -6.80
N LEU A 37 -1.13 -11.11 -5.89
CA LEU A 37 -1.96 -12.31 -6.04
C LEU A 37 -3.45 -11.97 -6.08
N ASP A 38 -3.91 -11.08 -5.19
CA ASP A 38 -5.28 -10.60 -5.18
C ASP A 38 -5.64 -9.80 -6.45
N ALA A 39 -4.64 -9.22 -7.13
CA ALA A 39 -4.80 -8.57 -8.43
C ALA A 39 -4.81 -9.56 -9.61
N GLY A 40 -4.69 -10.87 -9.35
CA GLY A 40 -4.70 -11.93 -10.36
C GLY A 40 -3.38 -12.09 -11.10
N ALA A 41 -2.26 -11.63 -10.53
CA ALA A 41 -0.95 -11.74 -11.17
C ALA A 41 -0.52 -13.20 -11.39
N HIS A 42 0.04 -13.46 -12.56
CA HIS A 42 0.68 -14.74 -12.91
C HIS A 42 2.20 -14.65 -12.76
N THR A 43 2.76 -13.45 -12.91
CA THR A 43 4.19 -13.17 -12.81
C THR A 43 4.40 -12.12 -11.73
N ILE A 44 5.21 -12.43 -10.72
CA ILE A 44 5.60 -11.48 -9.67
C ILE A 44 7.12 -11.45 -9.60
N GLN A 45 7.69 -10.26 -9.83
CA GLN A 45 9.14 -10.01 -9.72
C GLN A 45 9.42 -9.21 -8.45
N ILE A 46 10.40 -9.69 -7.67
CA ILE A 46 10.76 -9.12 -6.38
C ILE A 46 12.21 -8.65 -6.45
N HIS A 47 12.43 -7.34 -6.33
CA HIS A 47 13.76 -6.74 -6.24
C HIS A 47 13.99 -6.14 -4.85
N VAL A 48 15.03 -6.63 -4.18
CA VAL A 48 15.37 -6.22 -2.81
C VAL A 48 16.80 -5.70 -2.78
N LYS A 49 17.00 -4.51 -2.18
CA LYS A 49 18.35 -3.93 -1.98
C LYS A 49 18.65 -3.83 -0.50
N GLN A 50 19.86 -4.23 -0.11
CA GLN A 50 20.35 -4.21 1.29
C GLN A 50 19.36 -4.86 2.28
N GLY A 51 18.91 -6.08 1.96
CA GLY A 51 17.95 -6.80 2.80
C GLY A 51 16.56 -6.15 2.92
N GLY A 52 16.26 -5.17 2.05
CA GLY A 52 15.00 -4.43 2.02
C GLY A 52 15.03 -3.14 2.85
N LEU A 53 16.14 -2.85 3.52
CA LEU A 53 16.32 -1.60 4.26
C LEU A 53 16.53 -0.40 3.33
N LYS A 54 17.08 -0.63 2.13
CA LYS A 54 17.26 0.42 1.12
C LYS A 54 16.06 0.58 0.21
N SER A 55 15.56 -0.52 -0.33
CA SER A 55 14.37 -0.52 -1.18
C SER A 55 13.81 -1.93 -1.34
N ILE A 56 12.49 -2.00 -1.44
CA ILE A 56 11.72 -3.17 -1.85
C ILE A 56 10.90 -2.74 -3.06
N GLU A 57 11.02 -3.47 -4.16
CA GLU A 57 10.22 -3.24 -5.38
C GLU A 57 9.55 -4.56 -5.76
N ILE A 58 8.23 -4.51 -5.92
CA ILE A 58 7.40 -5.62 -6.40
C ILE A 58 6.78 -5.18 -7.72
N ARG A 59 6.94 -5.99 -8.75
CA ARG A 59 6.31 -5.80 -10.05
C ARG A 59 5.46 -7.01 -10.38
N ASP A 60 4.26 -6.77 -10.86
CA ASP A 60 3.35 -7.82 -11.24
C ASP A 60 2.65 -7.50 -12.57
N ASP A 61 2.04 -8.53 -13.15
CA ASP A 61 1.20 -8.48 -14.35
C ASP A 61 -0.30 -8.58 -14.02
N GLY A 62 -0.69 -8.17 -12.81
CA GLY A 62 -2.08 -8.16 -12.38
C GLY A 62 -2.92 -7.09 -13.08
N CYS A 63 -4.18 -6.95 -12.64
CA CYS A 63 -5.16 -6.05 -13.25
C CYS A 63 -4.81 -4.55 -13.15
N GLY A 64 -3.88 -4.20 -12.25
CA GLY A 64 -3.46 -2.81 -12.02
C GLY A 64 -4.46 -1.99 -11.19
N ILE A 65 -4.12 -0.71 -11.01
CA ILE A 65 -4.86 0.26 -10.22
C ILE A 65 -5.27 1.41 -11.13
N SER A 66 -6.57 1.72 -11.12
CA SER A 66 -7.09 2.82 -11.93
C SER A 66 -6.57 4.17 -11.43
N LYS A 67 -6.39 5.12 -12.36
CA LYS A 67 -5.96 6.49 -12.05
C LYS A 67 -6.84 7.14 -10.97
N VAL A 68 -8.15 6.85 -10.99
CA VAL A 68 -9.13 7.46 -10.08
C VAL A 68 -9.03 6.90 -8.66
N ASP A 69 -8.46 5.71 -8.49
CA ASP A 69 -8.30 5.04 -7.18
C ASP A 69 -6.95 5.33 -6.54
N LEU A 70 -5.96 5.81 -7.31
CA LEU A 70 -4.64 6.21 -6.78
C LEU A 70 -4.71 7.19 -5.59
N PRO A 71 -5.66 8.15 -5.50
CA PRO A 71 -5.81 8.97 -4.29
C PRO A 71 -6.24 8.21 -3.03
N LEU A 72 -6.84 7.03 -3.17
CA LEU A 72 -7.38 6.23 -2.08
C LEU A 72 -6.47 5.09 -1.65
N VAL A 73 -5.58 4.61 -2.52
CA VAL A 73 -4.86 3.34 -2.35
C VAL A 73 -3.99 3.26 -1.07
N CYS A 74 -3.48 4.39 -0.57
CA CYS A 74 -2.70 4.46 0.66
C CYS A 74 -3.51 5.03 1.84
N GLN A 75 -4.80 5.27 1.69
CA GLN A 75 -5.66 5.67 2.81
C GLN A 75 -6.05 4.44 3.63
N ARG A 76 -6.11 4.61 4.94
CA ARG A 76 -6.59 3.55 5.83
C ARG A 76 -8.04 3.18 5.54
N PHE A 77 -8.31 1.88 5.62
CA PHE A 77 -9.64 1.29 5.42
C PHE A 77 -10.19 1.44 4.00
N ALA A 78 -9.36 1.81 3.03
CA ALA A 78 -9.71 1.80 1.62
C ALA A 78 -9.37 0.44 1.00
N THR A 79 -10.39 -0.28 0.52
CA THR A 79 -10.19 -1.59 -0.14
C THR A 79 -11.22 -1.83 -1.24
N SER A 80 -10.82 -2.56 -2.27
CA SER A 80 -11.71 -3.10 -3.31
C SER A 80 -12.24 -4.51 -2.98
N LYS A 81 -11.73 -5.13 -1.90
CA LYS A 81 -11.89 -6.56 -1.60
C LYS A 81 -13.06 -6.86 -0.66
N LEU A 82 -13.63 -5.83 -0.04
CA LEU A 82 -14.75 -5.93 0.89
C LEU A 82 -15.66 -4.70 0.77
N LYS A 83 -16.98 -4.91 0.71
CA LYS A 83 -17.99 -3.84 0.66
C LYS A 83 -18.89 -3.82 1.88
N ASN A 84 -19.21 -4.99 2.42
CA ASN A 84 -20.09 -5.15 3.57
C ASN A 84 -19.53 -6.21 4.53
N PHE A 85 -20.12 -6.31 5.72
CA PHE A 85 -19.65 -7.23 6.75
C PHE A 85 -19.81 -8.71 6.35
N ASP A 86 -20.84 -9.05 5.58
CA ASP A 86 -21.11 -10.43 5.17
C ASP A 86 -20.08 -10.96 4.17
N ASP A 87 -19.42 -10.08 3.41
CA ASP A 87 -18.30 -10.45 2.53
C ASP A 87 -17.14 -11.13 3.30
N LEU A 88 -17.01 -10.90 4.62
CA LEU A 88 -16.02 -11.58 5.47
C LEU A 88 -16.15 -13.11 5.44
N TYR A 89 -17.37 -13.63 5.28
CA TYR A 89 -17.64 -15.06 5.26
C TYR A 89 -17.33 -15.71 3.89
N HIS A 90 -17.06 -14.89 2.87
CA HIS A 90 -16.80 -15.31 1.49
C HIS A 90 -15.42 -14.83 0.97
N LEU A 91 -14.51 -14.46 1.88
CA LEU A 91 -13.19 -13.95 1.51
C LEU A 91 -12.38 -15.00 0.74
N ASN A 92 -12.11 -14.68 -0.53
CA ASN A 92 -11.20 -15.41 -1.41
C ASN A 92 -9.93 -14.59 -1.71
N THR A 93 -9.61 -13.60 -0.88
CA THR A 93 -8.44 -12.72 -1.01
C THR A 93 -7.54 -12.83 0.21
N TYR A 94 -6.23 -12.59 0.02
CA TYR A 94 -5.24 -12.65 1.09
C TYR A 94 -5.32 -11.41 2.01
N GLY A 95 -5.63 -10.25 1.45
CA GLY A 95 -5.87 -9.01 2.20
C GLY A 95 -7.33 -8.56 2.15
N PHE A 96 -7.78 -7.80 3.16
CA PHE A 96 -9.12 -7.19 3.16
C PHE A 96 -9.27 -5.94 4.04
N ARG A 97 -8.29 -5.62 4.89
CA ARG A 97 -8.41 -4.51 5.85
C ARG A 97 -8.18 -3.12 5.25
N GLY A 98 -7.53 -3.04 4.08
CA GLY A 98 -7.16 -1.75 3.48
C GLY A 98 -6.10 -0.99 4.29
N GLU A 99 -5.18 -1.69 4.96
CA GLU A 99 -4.20 -1.08 5.87
C GLU A 99 -2.73 -1.25 5.42
N ALA A 100 -2.43 -2.18 4.52
CA ALA A 100 -1.05 -2.54 4.18
C ALA A 100 -0.27 -1.37 3.55
N LEU A 101 -0.80 -0.76 2.49
CA LEU A 101 -0.14 0.35 1.79
C LEU A 101 -0.11 1.63 2.64
N ALA A 102 -1.16 1.87 3.43
CA ALA A 102 -1.19 2.95 4.41
C ALA A 102 -0.07 2.79 5.45
N SER A 103 0.08 1.59 6.04
CA SER A 103 1.13 1.28 7.01
C SER A 103 2.53 1.44 6.41
N LEU A 104 2.73 0.98 5.16
CA LEU A 104 3.98 1.18 4.44
C LEU A 104 4.31 2.66 4.22
N SER A 105 3.30 3.49 3.95
CA SER A 105 3.48 4.93 3.75
C SER A 105 3.82 5.71 5.03
N TYR A 106 3.49 5.16 6.21
CA TYR A 106 3.95 5.69 7.51
C TYR A 106 5.37 5.26 7.86
N ALA A 107 5.82 4.11 7.34
CA ALA A 107 7.15 3.57 7.58
C ALA A 107 8.22 4.08 6.59
N GLY A 108 7.81 4.69 5.47
CA GLY A 108 8.72 5.27 4.49
C GLY A 108 8.02 5.82 3.24
N HIS A 109 8.82 6.12 2.22
CA HIS A 109 8.31 6.64 0.94
C HIS A 109 7.79 5.51 0.06
N VAL A 110 6.51 5.59 -0.32
CA VAL A 110 5.88 4.61 -1.21
C VAL A 110 5.70 5.23 -2.59
N LYS A 111 6.07 4.50 -3.64
CA LYS A 111 5.86 4.89 -5.03
C LYS A 111 5.10 3.77 -5.74
N ILE A 112 3.98 4.12 -6.36
CA ILE A 112 3.16 3.19 -7.13
C ILE A 112 3.18 3.61 -8.59
N ILE A 113 3.46 2.67 -9.47
CA ILE A 113 3.28 2.79 -10.92
C ILE A 113 2.28 1.72 -11.31
N SER A 114 1.19 2.10 -11.98
CA SER A 114 0.19 1.13 -12.39
C SER A 114 -0.52 1.54 -13.68
N LYS A 115 -0.98 0.54 -14.43
CA LYS A 115 -1.73 0.68 -15.68
C LYS A 115 -2.81 -0.39 -15.68
N ILE A 116 -4.06 0.03 -15.91
CA ILE A 116 -5.15 -0.91 -16.24
C ILE A 116 -5.19 -1.13 -17.76
N PRO A 117 -5.69 -2.27 -18.26
CA PRO A 117 -5.69 -2.59 -19.69
C PRO A 117 -6.34 -1.52 -20.57
N GLU A 118 -7.41 -0.89 -20.09
CA GLU A 118 -8.18 0.13 -20.81
C GLU A 118 -7.50 1.51 -20.79
N SER A 119 -6.44 1.67 -19.99
CA SER A 119 -5.75 2.95 -19.86
C SER A 119 -4.76 3.18 -20.99
N PRO A 120 -4.74 4.38 -21.62
CA PRO A 120 -3.79 4.68 -22.69
C PRO A 120 -2.34 4.75 -22.20
N CYS A 121 -2.12 4.87 -20.89
CA CYS A 121 -0.80 4.98 -20.29
C CYS A 121 -0.79 4.52 -18.83
N ALA A 122 0.39 4.23 -18.29
CA ALA A 122 0.62 4.02 -16.87
C ALA A 122 0.67 5.35 -16.12
N TYR A 123 0.20 5.33 -14.88
CA TYR A 123 0.26 6.47 -13.97
C TYR A 123 1.20 6.17 -12.80
N ILE A 124 1.90 7.21 -12.35
CA ILE A 124 2.78 7.18 -11.18
C ILE A 124 2.25 8.11 -10.09
N CYS A 125 2.34 7.65 -8.85
CA CYS A 125 2.05 8.45 -7.66
C CYS A 125 3.01 8.10 -6.52
N GLU A 126 3.32 9.08 -5.67
CA GLU A 126 4.18 8.94 -4.51
C GLU A 126 3.43 9.35 -3.24
N TYR A 127 3.63 8.60 -2.16
CA TYR A 127 2.89 8.71 -0.92
C TYR A 127 3.81 8.80 0.29
N GLU A 128 3.35 9.54 1.29
CA GLU A 128 3.99 9.71 2.59
C GLU A 128 2.88 10.02 3.62
N ASP A 129 2.87 9.31 4.75
CA ASP A 129 1.85 9.45 5.79
C ASP A 129 0.40 9.42 5.22
N GLU A 130 0.08 8.39 4.42
CA GLU A 130 -1.18 8.14 3.68
C GLU A 130 -1.53 9.14 2.56
N LYS A 131 -0.83 10.27 2.49
CA LYS A 131 -1.15 11.34 1.55
C LYS A 131 -0.27 11.27 0.32
N ILE A 132 -0.85 11.68 -0.81
CA ILE A 132 -0.06 11.98 -1.99
C ILE A 132 0.91 13.11 -1.63
N ARG A 133 2.20 12.91 -1.88
CA ARG A 133 3.23 13.92 -1.59
C ARG A 133 2.91 15.21 -2.36
N PRO A 134 2.94 16.39 -1.73
CA PRO A 134 2.52 17.66 -2.36
C PRO A 134 3.26 18.00 -3.66
N SER A 135 4.52 17.55 -3.79
CA SER A 135 5.37 17.74 -4.97
C SER A 135 5.01 16.86 -6.17
N THR A 136 4.05 15.95 -6.02
CA THR A 136 3.76 14.86 -6.95
C THR A 136 2.26 14.77 -7.19
N SER A 137 1.78 15.42 -8.25
CA SER A 137 0.49 15.06 -8.83
C SER A 137 0.57 13.66 -9.48
N ILE A 138 -0.58 13.01 -9.66
CA ILE A 138 -0.67 11.79 -10.46
C ILE A 138 -0.24 12.13 -11.89
N LYS A 139 0.85 11.52 -12.36
CA LYS A 139 1.47 11.82 -13.66
C LYS A 139 1.41 10.61 -14.60
N PRO A 140 1.18 10.79 -15.90
CA PRO A 140 1.41 9.73 -16.88
C PRO A 140 2.92 9.45 -16.96
N CYS A 141 3.33 8.19 -17.11
CA CYS A 141 4.74 7.80 -17.06
C CYS A 141 5.19 6.80 -18.15
N ALA A 142 4.28 6.08 -18.82
CA ALA A 142 4.62 5.21 -19.96
C ALA A 142 3.36 4.90 -20.78
N GLY A 143 3.48 4.81 -22.12
CA GLY A 143 2.43 4.33 -23.03
C GLY A 143 2.56 2.83 -23.27
#